data_AF-A0A523WHY4-F1
#
_entry.id   AF-A0A523WHY4-F1
#
_cell.length_a   1.000
_cell.length_b   1.000
_cell.length_c   1.000
_cell.angle_alpha   90.00
_cell.angle_beta   90.00
_cell.angle_gamma   90.00
#
_symmetry.space_group_name_H-M   'P 1'
#
loop_
_entity.id
_entity.type
_entity.pdbx_description
1 polymer ?
#
loop_
_entity_poly.entity_id
_entity_poly.type
_entity_poly.pdbx_seq_one_letter_code
_entity_poly.pdbx_strand_id
1 'polypeptide(L)'
;MQEGSDNMNLNILIAGVGGQGNLFASSILAEFFSNKGYRVLAVETIGAAQRGGSVVSHLRVSDSEIYSPLIPAGKVDILMGFEILEMLRNFQLLSADGSYLLNDYKEPTVLCNMEMDTYPSDEMIMAALQKSGKKGYTIKATECARQIGGSLLTNVVMVGALCQLSPLFNRQEVRQVLAGKSPPKVR
;
A
#
# COMPACT_ATOMS: atom_id res chain seq x y z
N MET A 1 -13.43 29.43 -23.27
CA MET A 1 -13.92 28.87 -22.00
C MET A 1 -13.04 27.65 -21.74
N GLN A 2 -12.11 27.77 -20.79
CA GLN A 2 -11.16 26.70 -20.45
C GLN A 2 -11.77 25.88 -19.32
N GLU A 3 -12.37 24.74 -19.66
CA GLU A 3 -12.63 23.69 -18.69
C GLU A 3 -11.30 23.00 -18.39
N GLY A 4 -10.71 23.30 -17.23
CA GLY A 4 -9.59 22.53 -16.70
C GLY A 4 -10.10 21.12 -16.39
N SER A 5 -9.85 20.18 -17.28
CA SER A 5 -9.97 18.76 -16.97
C SER A 5 -8.85 18.41 -15.99
N ASP A 6 -9.19 18.13 -14.75
CA ASP A 6 -8.27 17.47 -13.84
C ASP A 6 -8.01 16.06 -14.39
N ASN A 7 -6.96 15.96 -15.20
CA ASN A 7 -6.57 14.73 -15.86
C ASN A 7 -6.11 13.73 -14.78
N MET A 8 -6.82 12.61 -14.62
CA MET A 8 -6.55 11.63 -13.56
C MET A 8 -5.20 10.96 -13.81
N ASN A 9 -4.28 11.08 -12.86
CA ASN A 9 -3.04 10.31 -12.81
C ASN A 9 -2.70 10.02 -11.36
N LEU A 10 -2.69 8.75 -10.98
CA LEU A 10 -2.46 8.32 -9.62
C LEU A 10 -1.56 7.09 -9.60
N ASN A 11 -0.52 7.15 -8.79
CA ASN A 11 0.43 6.06 -8.58
C ASN A 11 0.40 5.66 -7.10
N ILE A 12 -0.03 4.42 -6.84
CA ILE A 12 -0.09 3.84 -5.50
C ILE A 12 0.98 2.74 -5.42
N LEU A 13 1.78 2.76 -4.36
CA LEU A 13 2.73 1.71 -4.06
C LEU A 13 2.30 1.01 -2.77
N ILE A 14 2.26 -0.32 -2.77
CA ILE A 14 2.03 -1.13 -1.57
C ILE A 14 3.29 -1.91 -1.28
N ALA A 15 3.96 -1.61 -0.17
CA ALA A 15 5.20 -2.26 0.24
C ALA A 15 4.97 -3.08 1.51
N GLY A 16 5.35 -4.35 1.48
CA GLY A 16 5.23 -5.24 2.63
C GLY A 16 5.95 -6.55 2.39
N VAL A 17 5.60 -7.56 3.17
CA VAL A 17 6.18 -8.90 3.07
C VAL A 17 5.13 -9.92 2.62
N GLY A 18 5.61 -11.04 2.08
CA GLY A 18 4.75 -12.16 1.66
C GLY A 18 3.80 -12.60 2.77
N GLY A 19 2.50 -12.71 2.45
CA GLY A 19 1.45 -13.17 3.37
C GLY A 19 0.58 -12.07 3.98
N GLN A 20 0.88 -10.79 3.77
CA GLN A 20 0.08 -9.67 4.32
C GLN A 20 -1.11 -9.24 3.45
N GLY A 21 -1.20 -9.79 2.23
CA GLY A 21 -2.29 -9.52 1.28
C GLY A 21 -2.09 -8.28 0.42
N ASN A 22 -0.85 -7.91 0.10
CA ASN A 22 -0.52 -6.82 -0.82
C ASN A 22 -1.24 -6.96 -2.17
N LEU A 23 -1.20 -8.16 -2.76
CA LEU A 23 -1.87 -8.47 -4.03
C LEU A 23 -3.39 -8.28 -3.92
N PHE A 24 -3.99 -8.71 -2.81
CA PHE A 24 -5.43 -8.57 -2.59
C PHE A 24 -5.82 -7.09 -2.47
N ALA A 25 -5.10 -6.30 -1.68
CA ALA A 25 -5.30 -4.86 -1.58
C ALA A 25 -5.11 -4.15 -2.92
N SER A 26 -4.03 -4.45 -3.65
CA SER A 26 -3.77 -3.94 -5.01
C SER A 26 -4.94 -4.25 -5.93
N SER A 27 -5.44 -5.48 -5.91
CA SER A 27 -6.56 -5.91 -6.76
C SER A 27 -7.88 -5.20 -6.44
N ILE A 28 -8.15 -4.90 -5.16
CA ILE A 28 -9.34 -4.14 -4.75
C ILE A 28 -9.26 -2.73 -5.32
N LEU A 29 -8.12 -2.07 -5.15
CA LEU A 29 -7.92 -0.71 -5.63
C LEU A 29 -7.95 -0.66 -7.15
N ALA A 30 -7.35 -1.65 -7.83
CA ALA A 30 -7.38 -1.76 -9.27
C ALA A 30 -8.82 -1.88 -9.81
N GLU A 31 -9.61 -2.82 -9.26
CA GLU A 31 -11.01 -2.99 -9.68
C GLU A 31 -11.87 -1.77 -9.34
N PHE A 32 -11.62 -1.12 -8.20
CA PHE A 32 -12.28 0.13 -7.83
C PHE A 32 -12.10 1.22 -8.91
N PHE A 33 -10.87 1.43 -9.39
CA PHE A 33 -10.62 2.41 -10.45
C PHE A 33 -11.07 1.94 -11.84
N SER A 34 -10.97 0.65 -12.14
CA SER A 34 -11.51 0.08 -13.38
C SER A 34 -13.03 0.24 -13.48
N ASN A 35 -13.76 0.05 -12.37
CA ASN A 35 -15.22 0.27 -12.31
C ASN A 35 -15.61 1.73 -12.54
N LYS A 36 -14.67 2.68 -12.35
CA LYS A 36 -14.83 4.10 -12.67
C LYS A 36 -14.44 4.45 -14.11
N GLY A 37 -14.04 3.48 -14.92
CA GLY A 37 -13.66 3.68 -16.33
C GLY A 37 -12.22 4.15 -16.54
N TYR A 38 -11.38 4.19 -15.51
CA TYR A 38 -9.96 4.53 -15.67
C TYR A 38 -9.17 3.36 -16.24
N ARG A 39 -8.07 3.69 -16.93
CA ARG A 39 -7.03 2.71 -17.29
C ARG A 39 -6.22 2.40 -16.05
N VAL A 40 -5.98 1.11 -15.83
CA VAL A 40 -5.28 0.63 -14.64
C VAL A 40 -4.21 -0.38 -15.07
N LEU A 41 -2.97 -0.19 -14.63
CA LEU A 41 -1.93 -1.21 -14.67
C LEU A 41 -1.45 -1.51 -13.26
N ALA A 42 -1.47 -2.79 -12.91
CA ALA A 42 -0.96 -3.29 -11.66
C ALA A 42 0.13 -4.35 -11.93
N VAL A 43 1.25 -4.27 -11.21
CA VAL A 43 2.31 -5.28 -11.26
C VAL A 43 2.94 -5.43 -9.88
N GLU A 44 3.41 -6.63 -9.59
CA GLU A 44 4.07 -6.96 -8.34
C GLU A 44 5.53 -7.33 -8.58
N THR A 45 6.40 -6.78 -7.76
CA THR A 45 7.76 -7.26 -7.59
C THR A 45 7.79 -8.14 -6.35
N ILE A 46 8.09 -9.41 -6.53
CA ILE A 46 8.13 -10.41 -5.45
C ILE A 46 9.58 -10.85 -5.30
N GLY A 47 10.12 -10.70 -4.09
CA GLY A 47 11.44 -11.19 -3.74
C GLY A 47 11.52 -12.71 -3.82
N ALA A 48 12.73 -13.25 -4.05
CA ALA A 48 12.94 -14.68 -4.27
C ALA A 48 12.53 -15.59 -3.08
N ALA A 49 12.32 -15.03 -1.89
CA ALA A 49 11.92 -15.77 -0.70
C ALA A 49 10.40 -15.98 -0.63
N GLN A 50 9.95 -17.23 -0.46
CA GLN A 50 8.52 -17.59 -0.36
C GLN A 50 7.82 -17.04 0.91
N ARG A 51 8.56 -16.77 2.00
CA ARG A 51 8.05 -16.18 3.26
C ARG A 51 9.05 -15.14 3.78
N GLY A 52 8.55 -14.01 4.28
CA GLY A 52 9.39 -12.88 4.67
C GLY A 52 10.08 -12.17 3.50
N GLY A 53 9.81 -12.57 2.26
CA GLY A 53 10.29 -11.89 1.07
C GLY A 53 9.56 -10.56 0.86
N SER A 54 10.31 -9.56 0.40
CA SER A 54 9.77 -8.26 -0.02
C SER A 54 8.71 -8.44 -1.10
N VAL A 55 7.59 -7.76 -0.95
CA VAL A 55 6.51 -7.68 -1.94
C VAL A 55 6.17 -6.21 -2.15
N VAL A 56 6.37 -5.74 -3.37
CA VAL A 56 6.06 -4.36 -3.76
C VAL A 56 5.05 -4.41 -4.90
N SER A 57 3.83 -3.93 -4.65
CA SER A 57 2.80 -3.78 -5.67
C SER A 57 2.77 -2.35 -6.19
N HIS A 58 2.96 -2.19 -7.49
CA HIS A 58 2.78 -0.94 -8.21
C HIS A 58 1.38 -0.91 -8.81
N LEU A 59 0.65 0.17 -8.56
CA LEU A 59 -0.66 0.41 -9.16
C LEU A 59 -0.67 1.80 -9.79
N ARG A 60 -0.87 1.85 -11.10
CA ARG A 60 -0.95 3.08 -11.89
C ARG A 60 -2.36 3.22 -12.45
N VAL A 61 -2.94 4.39 -12.25
CA VAL A 61 -4.29 4.75 -12.68
C VAL A 61 -4.22 6.01 -13.51
N SER A 62 -4.85 6.00 -14.68
CA SER A 62 -4.82 7.12 -15.61
C SER A 62 -6.09 7.18 -16.43
N ASP A 63 -6.49 8.38 -16.86
CA ASP A 63 -7.46 8.57 -17.95
C ASP A 63 -6.87 8.34 -19.34
N SER A 64 -5.53 8.39 -19.45
CA SER A 64 -4.75 8.23 -20.67
C SER A 64 -3.91 6.96 -20.65
N GLU A 65 -3.39 6.56 -21.82
CA GLU A 65 -2.61 5.31 -21.99
C GLU A 65 -1.44 5.21 -20.99
N ILE A 66 -1.27 4.03 -20.39
CA ILE A 66 -0.18 3.75 -19.46
C ILE A 66 0.86 2.87 -20.17
N TYR A 67 2.03 3.44 -20.48
CA TYR A 67 3.06 2.75 -21.26
C TYR A 67 3.99 1.84 -20.45
N SER A 68 3.98 1.94 -19.13
CA SER A 68 4.84 1.14 -18.25
C SER A 68 4.13 0.84 -16.93
N PRO A 69 4.20 -0.40 -16.41
CA PRO A 69 3.55 -0.75 -15.16
C PRO A 69 4.34 -0.30 -13.93
N LEU A 70 5.66 -0.06 -14.04
CA LEU A 70 6.50 0.38 -12.93
C LEU A 70 6.37 1.88 -12.70
N ILE A 71 6.25 2.27 -11.43
CA ILE A 71 6.18 3.67 -11.01
C ILE A 71 7.61 4.24 -10.97
N PRO A 72 7.90 5.37 -11.65
CA PRO A 72 9.21 6.00 -11.58
C PRO A 72 9.54 6.52 -10.16
N ALA A 73 10.83 6.71 -9.88
CA ALA A 73 11.26 7.31 -8.62
C ALA A 73 10.68 8.72 -8.41
N GLY A 74 10.29 9.03 -7.17
CA GLY A 74 9.65 10.30 -6.82
C GLY A 74 8.28 10.53 -7.47
N LYS A 75 7.59 9.48 -7.94
CA LYS A 75 6.27 9.57 -8.59
C LYS A 75 5.16 8.79 -7.89
N VAL A 76 5.40 8.19 -6.72
CA VAL A 76 4.34 7.58 -5.92
C VAL A 76 3.56 8.68 -5.21
N ASP A 77 2.25 8.70 -5.37
CA ASP A 77 1.35 9.65 -4.72
C ASP A 77 0.89 9.13 -3.36
N ILE A 78 0.71 7.81 -3.25
CA ILE A 78 0.29 7.13 -2.03
C ILE A 78 1.18 5.90 -1.80
N LEU A 79 1.92 5.90 -0.70
CA LEU A 79 2.73 4.76 -0.26
C LEU A 79 2.06 4.05 0.91
N MET A 80 1.53 2.86 0.68
CA MET A 80 0.98 2.01 1.73
C MET A 80 2.04 1.03 2.23
N GLY A 81 2.54 1.26 3.44
CA GLY A 81 3.46 0.36 4.13
C GLY A 81 2.72 -0.67 4.96
N PHE A 82 2.72 -1.93 4.54
CA PHE A 82 2.15 -3.04 5.33
C PHE A 82 3.17 -3.57 6.36
N GLU A 83 4.45 -3.28 6.14
CA GLU A 83 5.58 -3.60 7.01
C GLU A 83 6.54 -2.40 6.99
N ILE A 84 7.12 -2.06 8.15
CA ILE A 84 7.87 -0.81 8.34
C ILE A 84 9.15 -0.76 7.49
N LEU A 85 10.00 -1.77 7.54
CA LEU A 85 11.25 -1.80 6.76
C LEU A 85 10.97 -1.77 5.26
N GLU A 86 9.95 -2.49 4.79
CA GLU A 86 9.60 -2.52 3.38
C GLU A 86 9.07 -1.18 2.88
N MET A 87 8.33 -0.44 3.70
CA MET A 87 7.97 0.94 3.38
C MET A 87 9.21 1.84 3.31
N LEU A 88 10.10 1.77 4.32
CA LEU A 88 11.30 2.60 4.39
C LEU A 88 12.25 2.33 3.22
N ARG A 89 12.38 1.08 2.77
CA ARG A 89 13.18 0.68 1.60
C ARG A 89 12.69 1.32 0.30
N ASN A 90 11.38 1.57 0.19
CA ASN A 90 10.73 2.13 -0.99
C ASN A 90 10.43 3.63 -0.86
N PHE A 91 10.80 4.25 0.26
CA PHE A 91 10.38 5.60 0.60
C PHE A 91 10.85 6.67 -0.39
N GLN A 92 11.98 6.44 -1.06
CA GLN A 92 12.51 7.28 -2.14
C GLN A 92 11.59 7.37 -3.38
N LEU A 93 10.66 6.44 -3.55
CA LEU A 93 9.69 6.47 -4.64
C LEU A 93 8.56 7.48 -4.37
N LEU A 94 8.34 7.86 -3.11
CA LEU A 94 7.31 8.81 -2.69
C LEU A 94 7.59 10.21 -3.25
N SER A 95 6.62 10.75 -3.99
CA SER A 95 6.69 12.07 -4.60
C SER A 95 6.74 13.18 -3.53
N ALA A 96 7.13 14.39 -3.93
CA ALA A 96 7.22 15.54 -3.03
C ALA A 96 5.91 15.80 -2.27
N ASP A 97 4.79 15.74 -3.00
CA ASP A 97 3.43 16.00 -2.49
C ASP A 97 2.69 14.72 -2.05
N GLY A 98 3.31 13.55 -2.25
CA GLY A 98 2.75 12.26 -1.88
C GLY A 98 2.66 12.06 -0.37
N SER A 99 1.82 11.10 0.03
CA SER A 99 1.61 10.73 1.43
C SER A 99 1.79 9.24 1.67
N TYR A 100 2.09 8.87 2.92
CA TYR A 100 2.18 7.46 3.32
C TYR A 100 1.07 7.05 4.30
N LEU A 101 0.71 5.78 4.26
CA LEU A 101 -0.10 5.09 5.26
C LEU A 101 0.67 3.86 5.72
N LEU A 102 1.17 3.89 6.95
CA LEU A 102 2.01 2.86 7.54
C LEU A 102 1.21 2.01 8.53
N ASN A 103 1.27 0.68 8.37
CA ASN A 103 0.96 -0.28 9.41
C ASN A 103 2.17 -0.39 10.35
N ASP A 104 1.99 -0.09 11.63
CA ASP A 104 2.98 -0.28 12.69
C ASP A 104 3.15 -1.78 12.97
N TYR A 105 3.86 -2.45 12.07
CA TYR A 105 4.11 -3.88 12.10
C TYR A 105 5.54 -4.15 11.66
N LYS A 106 6.22 -4.97 12.47
CA LYS A 106 7.59 -5.40 12.24
C LYS A 106 7.58 -6.88 11.87
N GLU A 107 8.14 -7.20 10.71
CA GLU A 107 8.50 -8.57 10.36
C GLU A 107 10.03 -8.67 10.32
N PRO A 108 10.67 -9.33 11.31
CA PRO A 108 12.11 -9.52 11.29
C PRO A 108 12.57 -10.23 10.01
N THR A 109 13.63 -9.70 9.40
CA THR A 109 14.22 -10.34 8.21
C THR A 109 14.87 -11.67 8.58
N VAL A 110 15.18 -12.49 7.58
CA VAL A 110 15.92 -13.73 7.76
C VAL A 110 17.27 -13.50 8.47
N LEU A 111 17.95 -12.39 8.20
CA LEU A 111 19.21 -12.04 8.87
C LEU A 111 18.98 -11.63 10.33
N CYS A 112 17.89 -10.91 10.63
CA CYS A 112 17.53 -10.59 12.01
C CYS A 112 17.22 -11.85 12.82
N ASN A 113 16.51 -12.81 12.22
CA ASN A 113 16.19 -14.09 12.86
C ASN A 113 17.43 -14.97 13.09
N MET A 114 18.49 -14.80 12.29
CA MET A 114 19.79 -15.46 12.47
C MET A 114 20.73 -14.68 13.40
N GLU A 115 20.27 -13.59 14.03
CA GLU A 115 21.08 -12.71 14.89
C GLU A 115 22.31 -12.11 14.17
N MET A 116 22.27 -12.07 12.82
CA MET A 116 23.31 -11.52 11.97
C MET A 116 23.07 -10.04 11.62
N ASP A 117 21.87 -9.55 11.90
CA ASP A 117 21.46 -8.16 11.72
C ASP A 117 20.45 -7.80 12.82
N THR A 118 20.19 -6.52 13.02
CA THR A 118 19.24 -6.03 14.03
C THR A 118 18.15 -5.20 13.38
N TYR A 119 16.90 -5.53 13.70
CA TYR A 119 15.78 -4.72 13.26
C TYR A 119 15.88 -3.31 13.92
N PRO A 120 15.72 -2.21 13.17
CA PRO A 120 15.87 -0.86 13.73
C PRO A 120 14.97 -0.59 14.93
N SER A 121 15.46 0.21 15.88
CA SER A 121 14.66 0.63 17.03
C SER A 121 13.52 1.56 16.61
N ASP A 122 12.49 1.67 17.45
CA ASP A 122 11.37 2.59 17.21
C ASP A 122 11.84 4.04 17.10
N GLU A 123 12.84 4.42 17.89
CA GLU A 123 13.46 5.74 17.82
C GLU A 123 14.09 6.00 16.45
N MET A 124 14.82 5.02 15.89
CA MET A 124 15.42 5.14 14.56
C MET A 124 14.35 5.24 13.47
N ILE A 125 13.28 4.44 13.57
CA ILE A 125 12.15 4.44 12.63
C ILE A 125 11.46 5.81 12.66
N MET A 126 11.14 6.32 13.84
CA MET A 126 10.48 7.62 14.00
C MET A 126 11.38 8.76 13.52
N ALA A 127 12.67 8.73 13.84
CA ALA A 127 13.64 9.71 13.35
C ALA A 127 13.74 9.70 11.82
N ALA A 128 13.72 8.53 11.17
CA ALA A 128 13.74 8.42 9.72
C ALA A 128 12.47 9.02 9.09
N LEU A 129 11.30 8.71 9.63
CA LEU A 129 10.02 9.27 9.17
C LEU A 129 9.97 10.79 9.34
N GLN A 130 10.41 11.32 10.48
CA GLN A 130 10.49 12.76 10.74
C GLN A 130 11.47 13.46 9.80
N LYS A 131 12.68 12.92 9.66
CA LYS A 131 13.73 13.46 8.77
C LYS A 131 13.27 13.55 7.32
N SER A 132 12.38 12.66 6.91
CA SER A 132 11.85 12.66 5.54
C SER A 132 10.97 13.88 5.22
N GLY A 133 10.39 14.53 6.22
CA GLY A 133 9.45 15.64 6.05
C GLY A 133 8.14 15.29 5.34
N LYS A 134 7.91 14.01 5.04
CA LYS A 134 6.70 13.55 4.32
C LYS A 134 5.52 13.46 5.27
N LYS A 135 4.34 13.81 4.75
CA LYS A 135 3.08 13.67 5.47
C LYS A 135 2.59 12.22 5.38
N GLY A 136 2.00 11.74 6.45
CA GLY A 136 1.42 10.40 6.47
C GLY A 136 0.82 10.04 7.81
N TYR A 137 0.30 8.82 7.88
CA TYR A 137 -0.36 8.29 9.05
C TYR A 137 0.22 6.91 9.38
N THR A 138 0.41 6.66 10.66
CA THR A 138 0.79 5.35 11.18
C THR A 138 -0.39 4.77 11.96
N ILE A 139 -0.76 3.53 11.68
CA ILE A 139 -1.87 2.83 12.33
C ILE A 139 -1.45 1.42 12.73
N LYS A 140 -2.08 0.87 13.76
CA LYS A 140 -1.88 -0.52 14.20
C LYS A 140 -2.83 -1.47 13.46
N ALA A 141 -2.76 -1.49 12.12
CA ALA A 141 -3.75 -2.17 11.29
C ALA A 141 -3.82 -3.68 11.57
N THR A 142 -2.67 -4.32 11.81
CA THR A 142 -2.62 -5.75 12.14
C THR A 142 -3.21 -6.07 13.51
N GLU A 143 -3.03 -5.19 14.49
CA GLU A 143 -3.67 -5.34 15.81
C GLU A 143 -5.19 -5.20 15.69
N CYS A 144 -5.67 -4.18 14.98
CA CYS A 144 -7.09 -4.02 14.68
C CYS A 144 -7.67 -5.24 13.96
N ALA A 145 -6.98 -5.76 12.95
CA ALA A 145 -7.40 -6.94 12.19
C ALA A 145 -7.55 -8.18 13.09
N ARG A 146 -6.60 -8.41 14.01
CA ARG A 146 -6.65 -9.51 14.99
C ARG A 146 -7.89 -9.43 15.90
N GLN A 147 -8.37 -8.23 16.23
CA GLN A 147 -9.55 -8.04 17.07
C GLN A 147 -10.88 -8.36 16.34
N ILE A 148 -10.91 -8.24 15.01
CA ILE A 148 -12.16 -8.35 14.22
C ILE A 148 -12.27 -9.65 13.40
N GLY A 149 -11.25 -10.51 13.39
CA GLY A 149 -11.31 -11.79 12.67
C GLY A 149 -9.97 -12.43 12.32
N GLY A 150 -8.84 -11.73 12.52
CA GLY A 150 -7.49 -12.28 12.33
C GLY A 150 -6.59 -11.39 11.47
N SER A 151 -5.28 -11.65 11.51
CA SER A 151 -4.27 -10.87 10.78
C SER A 151 -4.40 -10.92 9.26
N LEU A 152 -5.14 -11.90 8.70
CA LEU A 152 -5.45 -11.93 7.27
C LEU A 152 -6.31 -10.74 6.81
N LEU A 153 -6.98 -10.05 7.74
CA LEU A 153 -7.78 -8.86 7.47
C LEU A 153 -6.95 -7.55 7.49
N THR A 154 -5.64 -7.60 7.73
CA THR A 154 -4.79 -6.39 7.74
C THR A 154 -4.93 -5.60 6.44
N ASN A 155 -4.94 -6.26 5.29
CA ASN A 155 -5.15 -5.62 3.98
C ASN A 155 -6.49 -4.85 3.92
N VAL A 156 -7.57 -5.40 4.44
CA VAL A 156 -8.89 -4.76 4.49
C VAL A 156 -8.87 -3.54 5.42
N VAL A 157 -8.23 -3.65 6.58
CA VAL A 157 -8.08 -2.52 7.51
C VAL A 157 -7.27 -1.40 6.87
N MET A 158 -6.18 -1.71 6.17
CA MET A 158 -5.36 -0.74 5.46
C MET A 158 -6.14 -0.03 4.33
N VAL A 159 -6.90 -0.77 3.52
CA VAL A 159 -7.76 -0.19 2.47
C VAL A 159 -8.88 0.66 3.09
N GLY A 160 -9.47 0.22 4.20
CA GLY A 160 -10.48 0.98 4.93
C GLY A 160 -9.94 2.29 5.51
N ALA A 161 -8.73 2.28 6.06
CA ALA A 161 -8.05 3.47 6.53
C ALA A 161 -7.74 4.43 5.35
N LEU A 162 -7.33 3.92 4.20
CA LEU A 162 -7.13 4.73 3.00
C LEU A 162 -8.40 5.48 2.58
N CYS A 163 -9.57 4.84 2.67
CA CYS A 163 -10.88 5.47 2.40
C CYS A 163 -11.19 6.65 3.34
N GLN A 164 -10.67 6.61 4.57
CA GLN A 164 -10.85 7.70 5.53
C GLN A 164 -9.89 8.87 5.26
N LEU A 165 -8.71 8.58 4.72
CA LEU A 165 -7.63 9.55 4.53
C LEU A 165 -7.74 10.34 3.23
N SER A 166 -8.42 9.79 2.21
CA SER A 166 -8.60 10.47 0.94
C SER A 166 -10.02 10.29 0.41
N PRO A 167 -10.72 11.40 0.05
CA PRO A 167 -12.07 11.33 -0.50
C PRO A 167 -12.13 10.66 -1.88
N LEU A 168 -10.96 10.45 -2.51
CA LEU A 168 -10.83 9.72 -3.77
C LEU A 168 -11.36 8.29 -3.69
N PHE A 169 -11.26 7.66 -2.51
CA PHE A 169 -11.66 6.27 -2.28
C PHE A 169 -13.00 6.23 -1.56
N ASN A 170 -14.09 6.30 -2.33
CA ASN A 170 -15.44 6.22 -1.78
C ASN A 170 -15.64 4.89 -1.04
N ARG A 171 -15.93 4.97 0.26
CA ARG A 171 -16.08 3.82 1.15
C ARG A 171 -17.13 2.81 0.68
N GLN A 172 -18.26 3.25 0.12
CA GLN A 172 -19.34 2.36 -0.31
C GLN A 172 -18.94 1.57 -1.55
N GLU A 173 -18.36 2.24 -2.54
CA GLU A 173 -17.86 1.61 -3.77
C GLU A 173 -16.71 0.63 -3.48
N VAL A 174 -15.74 1.03 -2.63
CA VAL A 174 -14.66 0.13 -2.19
C VAL A 174 -15.22 -1.09 -1.46
N ARG A 175 -16.24 -0.91 -0.61
CA ARG A 175 -16.93 -2.02 0.08
C ARG A 175 -17.61 -2.97 -0.90
N GLN A 176 -18.22 -2.47 -1.98
CA GLN A 176 -18.84 -3.31 -3.01
C GLN A 176 -17.79 -4.17 -3.73
N VAL A 177 -16.66 -3.58 -4.12
CA VAL A 177 -15.54 -4.31 -4.74
C VAL A 177 -14.99 -5.36 -3.78
N LEU A 178 -14.78 -4.99 -2.52
CA LEU A 178 -14.33 -5.92 -1.48
C LEU A 178 -15.27 -7.11 -1.34
N ALA A 179 -16.59 -6.89 -1.25
CA ALA A 179 -17.56 -7.97 -1.15
C ALA A 179 -17.55 -8.89 -2.39
N GLY A 180 -17.35 -8.32 -3.58
CA GLY A 180 -17.19 -9.07 -4.83
C GLY A 180 -15.94 -9.95 -4.86
N LYS A 181 -14.81 -9.45 -4.37
CA LYS A 181 -13.52 -10.17 -4.38
C LYS A 181 -13.28 -11.11 -3.19
N SER A 182 -13.92 -10.86 -2.05
CA SER A 182 -13.75 -11.70 -0.85
C SER A 182 -14.18 -13.15 -1.13
N PRO A 183 -13.40 -14.16 -0.68
CA PRO A 183 -13.79 -15.56 -0.78
C PRO A 183 -15.16 -15.81 -0.15
N PRO A 184 -15.98 -16.75 -0.67
CA PRO A 184 -17.33 -17.00 -0.16
C PRO A 184 -17.41 -17.30 1.34
N LYS A 185 -16.33 -17.85 1.92
CA LYS A 185 -16.25 -18.21 3.35
C LYS A 185 -16.04 -17.01 4.29
N VAL A 186 -15.69 -15.84 3.75
CA VAL A 186 -15.39 -14.61 4.52
C VAL A 186 -16.17 -13.39 4.04
N ARG A 187 -17.19 -13.61 3.19
CA ARG A 187 -18.13 -12.56 2.75
C ARG A 187 -19.14 -12.22 3.83
#